data_AF-L7JQ42-F1
#
_entry.id   AF-L7JQ42-F1
#
_cell.length_a   1.000
_cell.length_b   1.000
_cell.length_c   1.000
_cell.angle_alpha   90.00
_cell.angle_beta   90.00
_cell.angle_gamma   90.00
#
_symmetry.space_group_name_H-M   'P 1'
#
loop_
_entity.id
_entity.type
_entity.pdbx_description
1 polymer ?
#
loop_
_entity_poly.entity_id
_entity_poly.type
_entity_poly.pdbx_seq_one_letter_code
_entity_poly.pdbx_strand_id
1 'polypeptide(L)'
;MEWMARPRGTPPLKPYSPTLPPTPRQTAWQAGKEAVSPPWQQTAKKKRKMSASLLFGLSILAASVTPVLSSCAYGTHLMPRAEGGEVKVGKFGYAGAIAPANWVALDPVANAACNTGTRQSPISMTTGNFQIVQASEVQLDIPDFPATEFENLGTTVEVIAKGGKMSVAGVNYDLQQFHFHLPSEHLDNGTSMAMEMHMVWQSAAKEIAVIGMYIDIEGNPAAAPAAPAAAAPAPAQPARRHARHLEAREGAAAPAAAEPAAAVPAMQQMGETARIAAAPVKSNLLATIMPEVSKIATPGTKTETPPLVMSELVQQIKSGSFQSYSGSLTTPPCSEGVRWLVSTQKLAISAQNFFAMRNVIGFNARFAQNSPGQPNLMSLATAAAGASAPAAPAAPAAEGAKQKQQLTEAEKAAKKAQKAAKKAGKANNATAPAAPPAVPAAVAGAILGSTSV
;
A
#
# COMPACT_ATOMS: atom_id res chain seq x y z
N MET A 1 -59.93 22.31 -55.21
CA MET A 1 -60.52 22.93 -54.01
C MET A 1 -59.55 22.66 -52.86
N GLU A 2 -58.99 23.59 -52.08
CA GLU A 2 -58.91 25.05 -52.07
C GLU A 2 -57.94 25.40 -50.91
N TRP A 3 -56.94 26.26 -51.17
CA TRP A 3 -56.32 27.32 -50.33
C TRP A 3 -56.01 27.09 -48.83
N MET A 4 -54.73 27.12 -48.41
CA MET A 4 -53.94 28.27 -47.87
C MET A 4 -54.42 28.92 -46.55
N ALA A 5 -53.56 28.97 -45.51
CA ALA A 5 -53.10 30.20 -44.84
C ALA A 5 -52.20 29.97 -43.59
N ARG A 6 -51.15 30.79 -43.47
CA ARG A 6 -50.27 31.02 -42.29
C ARG A 6 -50.92 31.98 -41.26
N PRO A 7 -50.32 32.13 -40.07
CA PRO A 7 -49.68 33.42 -39.70
C PRO A 7 -48.26 33.22 -39.10
N ARG A 8 -47.23 34.01 -39.47
CA ARG A 8 -46.80 35.32 -38.90
C ARG A 8 -46.76 35.28 -37.36
N GLY A 9 -45.69 35.57 -36.62
CA GLY A 9 -44.35 36.08 -36.86
C GLY A 9 -43.79 36.44 -35.47
N THR A 10 -42.63 35.91 -35.10
CA THR A 10 -41.99 36.18 -33.80
C THR A 10 -41.10 37.42 -33.90
N PRO A 11 -41.23 38.42 -33.01
CA PRO A 11 -40.27 39.51 -32.91
C PRO A 11 -39.01 39.08 -32.13
N PRO A 12 -37.84 39.69 -32.39
CA PRO A 12 -36.56 39.27 -31.83
C PRO A 12 -36.37 39.74 -30.39
N LEU A 13 -35.88 38.84 -29.52
CA LEU A 13 -35.42 39.19 -28.18
C LEU A 13 -34.02 39.81 -28.26
N LYS A 14 -33.88 40.98 -27.62
CA LYS A 14 -32.66 41.80 -27.51
C LYS A 14 -31.53 41.09 -26.74
N PRO A 15 -30.27 41.49 -26.98
CA PRO A 15 -29.09 40.88 -26.35
C PRO A 15 -29.00 41.18 -24.85
N TYR A 16 -28.62 40.17 -24.08
CA TYR A 16 -28.32 40.25 -22.66
C TYR A 16 -26.83 40.61 -22.46
N SER A 17 -26.55 41.74 -21.82
CA SER A 17 -25.24 42.10 -21.25
C SER A 17 -25.40 43.21 -20.20
N PRO A 18 -24.47 43.32 -19.24
CA PRO A 18 -24.79 43.41 -17.81
C PRO A 18 -24.79 44.85 -17.28
N THR A 19 -25.66 45.14 -16.30
CA THR A 19 -25.63 46.40 -15.53
C THR A 19 -25.35 46.13 -14.06
N LEU A 20 -24.20 46.65 -13.61
CA LEU A 20 -23.77 46.79 -12.22
C LEU A 20 -24.74 47.66 -11.41
N PRO A 21 -24.93 47.41 -10.10
CA PRO A 21 -25.66 48.32 -9.21
C PRO A 21 -24.81 49.55 -8.82
N PRO A 22 -25.45 50.70 -8.50
CA PRO A 22 -24.79 51.99 -8.40
C PRO A 22 -24.06 52.23 -7.06
N THR A 23 -22.97 52.97 -7.15
CA THR A 23 -22.28 53.65 -6.04
C THR A 23 -23.12 54.82 -5.52
N PRO A 24 -23.22 55.05 -4.19
CA PRO A 24 -23.68 56.32 -3.66
C PRO A 24 -22.50 57.31 -3.55
N ARG A 25 -22.63 58.48 -4.21
CA ARG A 25 -21.72 59.63 -4.02
C ARG A 25 -22.22 60.56 -2.93
N GLN A 26 -21.21 61.02 -2.20
CA GLN A 26 -21.14 62.00 -1.13
C GLN A 26 -21.84 63.33 -1.42
N THR A 27 -22.41 63.93 -0.37
CA THR A 27 -22.44 65.39 -0.18
C THR A 27 -21.70 65.73 1.10
N ALA A 28 -20.77 66.68 0.98
CA ALA A 28 -19.80 67.09 1.98
C ALA A 28 -20.33 68.20 2.91
N TRP A 29 -19.87 68.20 4.16
CA TRP A 29 -19.56 69.43 4.90
C TRP A 29 -18.47 69.19 5.96
N GLN A 30 -17.76 70.26 6.32
CA GLN A 30 -16.31 70.31 6.55
C GLN A 30 -15.82 70.11 7.99
N ALA A 31 -14.60 69.55 8.07
CA ALA A 31 -13.44 69.86 8.93
C ALA A 31 -13.60 70.18 10.43
N GLY A 32 -12.99 69.33 11.26
CA GLY A 32 -12.53 69.63 12.62
C GLY A 32 -11.48 68.60 13.06
N LYS A 33 -10.29 69.07 13.41
CA LYS A 33 -9.11 68.29 13.80
C LYS A 33 -9.32 67.61 15.16
N GLU A 34 -8.73 66.42 15.32
CA GLU A 34 -7.94 65.95 16.49
C GLU A 34 -8.09 64.43 16.67
N ALA A 35 -6.96 63.73 16.53
CA ALA A 35 -6.83 62.30 16.78
C ALA A 35 -6.56 62.09 18.27
N VAL A 36 -7.44 61.33 18.94
CA VAL A 36 -7.24 60.87 20.32
C VAL A 36 -7.17 59.34 20.30
N SER A 37 -5.97 58.82 20.52
CA SER A 37 -5.70 57.39 20.77
C SER A 37 -6.01 57.03 22.23
N PRO A 38 -6.60 55.86 22.54
CA PRO A 38 -6.84 55.45 23.93
C PRO A 38 -5.58 54.94 24.65
N PRO A 39 -5.52 55.04 25.99
CA PRO A 39 -4.28 55.09 26.73
C PRO A 39 -4.02 53.80 27.51
N TRP A 40 -2.98 53.06 27.12
CA TRP A 40 -2.14 52.35 28.08
C TRP A 40 -0.81 52.02 27.39
N GLN A 41 0.20 52.86 27.63
CA GLN A 41 1.61 52.51 27.72
C GLN A 41 2.34 53.79 28.12
N GLN A 42 2.98 53.77 29.28
CA GLN A 42 4.37 54.19 29.52
C GLN A 42 4.58 54.82 30.91
N THR A 43 5.27 54.06 31.76
CA THR A 43 6.32 54.53 32.67
C THR A 43 7.25 53.33 32.90
N ALA A 44 8.57 53.36 32.95
CA ALA A 44 9.62 54.29 32.60
C ALA A 44 10.94 53.48 32.59
N LYS A 45 11.91 53.88 31.77
CA LYS A 45 13.23 53.26 31.61
C LYS A 45 14.09 53.37 32.89
N LYS A 46 14.82 52.30 33.24
CA LYS A 46 16.07 52.41 34.01
C LYS A 46 17.14 51.48 33.43
N LYS A 47 18.18 52.08 32.85
CA LYS A 47 19.36 51.41 32.27
C LYS A 47 20.27 50.90 33.39
N ARG A 48 20.72 49.65 33.29
CA ARG A 48 22.01 49.21 33.87
C ARG A 48 22.72 48.32 32.84
N LYS A 49 23.93 48.76 32.48
CA LYS A 49 24.91 48.03 31.67
C LYS A 49 25.44 46.84 32.48
N MET A 50 25.66 45.69 31.85
CA MET A 50 26.73 44.75 32.24
C MET A 50 27.09 43.80 31.09
N SER A 51 28.32 43.29 31.19
CA SER A 51 29.27 42.93 30.13
C SER A 51 29.04 41.65 29.34
N ALA A 52 29.85 41.54 28.27
CA ALA A 52 29.98 40.48 27.30
C ALA A 52 30.47 39.11 27.82
N SER A 53 30.25 38.11 26.95
CA SER A 53 30.97 36.83 26.74
C SER A 53 30.41 35.54 27.36
N LEU A 54 30.47 34.49 26.51
CA LEU A 54 30.13 33.05 26.63
C LEU A 54 28.66 32.67 26.36
N LEU A 55 28.32 31.66 25.55
CA LEU A 55 29.00 30.78 24.59
C LEU A 55 27.90 29.84 24.01
N PHE A 56 28.17 29.25 22.85
CA PHE A 56 27.55 28.08 22.25
C PHE A 56 26.18 28.22 21.55
N GLY A 57 26.26 28.01 20.23
CA GLY A 57 25.14 27.98 19.31
C GLY A 57 24.24 26.77 19.49
N LEU A 58 22.94 27.01 19.42
CA LEU A 58 21.99 26.04 18.90
C LEU A 58 21.94 26.23 17.38
N SER A 59 22.81 25.53 16.67
CA SER A 59 22.45 25.10 15.31
C SER A 59 21.31 24.09 15.49
N ILE A 60 20.08 24.53 15.25
CA ILE A 60 18.95 23.61 15.06
C ILE A 60 19.31 22.83 13.79
N LEU A 61 19.87 21.64 13.97
CA LEU A 61 19.93 20.65 12.91
C LEU A 61 18.47 20.33 12.59
N ALA A 62 17.91 20.98 11.57
CA ALA A 62 16.68 20.54 10.95
C ALA A 62 16.98 19.12 10.46
N ALA A 63 16.63 18.13 11.26
CA ALA A 63 16.57 16.75 10.81
C ALA A 63 15.56 16.77 9.67
N SER A 64 16.05 16.82 8.45
CA SER A 64 15.26 16.56 7.26
C SER A 64 14.80 15.12 7.38
N VAL A 65 13.65 14.91 8.01
CA VAL A 65 12.93 13.64 8.01
C VAL A 65 12.53 13.45 6.56
N THR A 66 13.38 12.73 5.82
CA THR A 66 13.07 12.38 4.44
C THR A 66 11.95 11.35 4.53
N PRO A 67 10.75 11.63 3.99
CA PRO A 67 9.62 10.73 4.13
C PRO A 67 10.00 9.34 3.61
N VAL A 68 9.57 8.31 4.32
CA VAL A 68 9.67 6.92 3.87
C VAL A 68 8.81 6.79 2.63
N LEU A 69 9.44 6.70 1.45
CA LEU A 69 8.77 6.63 0.14
C LEU A 69 7.90 5.37 0.04
N SER A 70 6.74 5.46 -0.60
CA SER A 70 5.63 4.51 -0.72
C SER A 70 5.36 4.28 -2.19
N SER A 71 5.25 3.03 -2.64
CA SER A 71 4.83 2.75 -4.02
C SER A 71 3.34 3.03 -4.23
N CYS A 72 2.48 2.68 -3.27
CA CYS A 72 1.02 2.75 -3.47
C CYS A 72 0.46 4.19 -3.44
N ALA A 73 1.25 5.16 -2.98
CA ALA A 73 0.87 6.57 -2.97
C ALA A 73 1.70 7.44 -3.93
N TYR A 74 2.63 6.85 -4.68
CA TYR A 74 3.51 7.60 -5.55
C TYR A 74 2.72 8.31 -6.65
N GLY A 75 3.11 9.55 -6.94
CA GLY A 75 2.39 10.43 -7.88
C GLY A 75 1.14 11.10 -7.30
N THR A 76 0.74 10.78 -6.06
CA THR A 76 -0.40 11.42 -5.38
C THR A 76 0.03 12.61 -4.50
N HIS A 77 -0.92 13.30 -3.85
CA HIS A 77 -0.59 14.35 -2.88
C HIS A 77 0.21 13.85 -1.66
N LEU A 78 0.09 12.57 -1.30
CA LEU A 78 0.85 12.01 -0.18
C LEU A 78 2.33 11.86 -0.55
N MET A 79 2.60 11.59 -1.84
CA MET A 79 3.95 11.45 -2.38
C MET A 79 4.07 12.03 -3.79
N PRO A 80 4.22 13.36 -3.89
CA PRO A 80 4.47 14.00 -5.16
C PRO A 80 5.75 13.46 -5.80
N ARG A 81 5.72 13.29 -7.12
CA ARG A 81 6.91 12.89 -7.88
C ARG A 81 8.02 13.93 -7.72
N ALA A 82 9.27 13.46 -7.69
CA ALA A 82 10.44 14.33 -7.64
C ALA A 82 10.58 15.17 -8.92
N GLU A 83 10.91 16.45 -8.75
CA GLU A 83 11.30 17.32 -9.87
C GLU A 83 12.61 16.81 -10.48
N GLY A 84 12.72 16.82 -11.82
CA GLY A 84 13.92 16.39 -12.54
C GLY A 84 13.93 14.94 -13.05
N GLY A 85 12.89 14.16 -12.76
CA GLY A 85 12.71 12.83 -13.37
C GLY A 85 13.61 11.72 -12.82
N GLU A 86 14.21 11.92 -11.65
CA GLU A 86 14.94 10.85 -10.94
C GLU A 86 13.96 9.86 -10.28
N VAL A 87 14.22 8.57 -10.46
CA VAL A 87 13.46 7.50 -9.79
C VAL A 87 14.01 7.30 -8.38
N LYS A 88 13.24 7.72 -7.38
CA LYS A 88 13.67 7.56 -5.97
C LYS A 88 13.40 6.14 -5.48
N VAL A 89 14.46 5.46 -5.04
CA VAL A 89 14.36 4.12 -4.44
C VAL A 89 13.85 4.20 -3.01
N GLY A 90 12.85 3.37 -2.69
CA GLY A 90 12.27 3.28 -1.35
C GLY A 90 13.27 2.85 -0.28
N LYS A 91 13.10 3.36 0.95
CA LYS A 91 13.90 2.97 2.13
C LYS A 91 13.24 1.85 2.95
N PHE A 92 12.09 1.37 2.51
CA PHE A 92 11.41 0.20 3.07
C PHE A 92 11.54 -0.99 2.10
N GLY A 93 11.22 -2.18 2.58
CA GLY A 93 11.16 -3.37 1.74
C GLY A 93 10.25 -4.43 2.33
N TYR A 94 10.46 -5.68 1.91
CA TYR A 94 9.59 -6.80 2.26
C TYR A 94 10.32 -7.95 2.97
N ALA A 95 11.60 -7.74 3.31
CA ALA A 95 12.42 -8.73 4.02
C ALA A 95 13.31 -8.07 5.09
N GLY A 96 13.66 -8.85 6.12
CA GLY A 96 14.56 -8.44 7.18
C GLY A 96 14.05 -7.24 8.00
N ALA A 97 14.96 -6.36 8.41
CA ALA A 97 14.68 -5.24 9.31
C ALA A 97 13.81 -4.13 8.68
N ILE A 98 13.61 -4.14 7.36
CA ILE A 98 12.81 -3.14 6.63
C ILE A 98 11.46 -3.70 6.14
N ALA A 99 11.09 -4.92 6.57
CA ALA A 99 9.88 -5.63 6.19
C ALA A 99 8.60 -5.06 6.84
N PRO A 100 7.39 -5.43 6.33
CA PRO A 100 6.09 -5.00 6.85
C PRO A 100 5.91 -5.03 8.37
N ALA A 101 6.39 -6.08 9.03
CA ALA A 101 6.26 -6.23 10.48
C ALA A 101 7.05 -5.17 11.28
N ASN A 102 8.00 -4.48 10.63
CA ASN A 102 8.86 -3.48 11.26
C ASN A 102 8.78 -2.09 10.59
N TRP A 103 7.83 -1.85 9.69
CA TRP A 103 7.71 -0.55 9.01
C TRP A 103 7.54 0.63 9.97
N VAL A 104 6.86 0.44 11.10
CA VAL A 104 6.73 1.48 12.13
C VAL A 104 8.08 1.90 12.71
N ALA A 105 9.07 0.99 12.81
CA ALA A 105 10.38 1.35 13.35
C ALA A 105 11.23 2.17 12.36
N LEU A 106 10.90 2.17 11.07
CA LEU A 106 11.60 2.97 10.06
C LEU A 106 11.29 4.46 10.21
N ASP A 107 10.05 4.78 10.57
CA ASP A 107 9.60 6.12 10.93
C ASP A 107 8.37 6.00 11.86
N PRO A 108 8.55 6.07 13.19
CA PRO A 108 7.47 5.83 14.15
C PRO A 108 6.32 6.83 14.05
N VAL A 109 6.58 8.03 13.54
CA VAL A 109 5.57 9.08 13.43
C VAL A 109 4.81 8.91 12.11
N ALA A 110 5.53 8.83 11.00
CA ALA A 110 4.89 8.73 9.68
C ALA A 110 4.17 7.37 9.51
N ASN A 111 4.77 6.28 10.00
CA ASN A 111 4.27 4.92 9.76
C ASN A 111 3.43 4.37 10.91
N ALA A 112 2.94 5.24 11.81
CA ALA A 112 2.15 4.82 12.97
C ALA A 112 0.95 3.95 12.57
N ALA A 113 0.25 4.30 11.50
CA ALA A 113 -0.91 3.57 11.00
C ALA A 113 -0.57 2.12 10.59
N CYS A 114 0.67 1.85 10.16
CA CYS A 114 1.09 0.48 9.84
C CYS A 114 1.00 -0.47 11.05
N ASN A 115 1.09 0.07 12.28
CA ASN A 115 1.08 -0.70 13.53
C ASN A 115 -0.21 -0.54 14.35
N THR A 116 -0.91 0.60 14.24
CA THR A 116 -2.10 0.89 15.06
C THR A 116 -3.38 1.08 14.25
N GLY A 117 -3.28 1.21 12.92
CA GLY A 117 -4.43 1.38 12.05
C GLY A 117 -5.39 0.19 12.13
N THR A 118 -6.69 0.47 12.17
CA THR A 118 -7.76 -0.54 12.31
C THR A 118 -8.45 -0.86 10.98
N ARG A 119 -8.16 -0.10 9.92
CA ARG A 119 -8.70 -0.26 8.58
C ARG A 119 -7.55 -0.42 7.59
N GLN A 120 -6.67 -1.37 7.88
CA GLN A 120 -5.47 -1.61 7.09
C GLN A 120 -5.73 -2.57 5.93
N SER A 121 -4.97 -2.37 4.85
CA SER A 121 -4.94 -3.20 3.65
C SER A 121 -3.58 -3.90 3.51
N PRO A 122 -3.48 -5.05 2.83
CA PRO A 122 -4.56 -5.77 2.15
C PRO A 122 -5.36 -6.67 3.10
N ILE A 123 -6.46 -7.25 2.61
CA ILE A 123 -7.31 -8.22 3.34
C ILE A 123 -7.75 -9.37 2.44
N SER A 124 -8.38 -10.40 3.01
CA SER A 124 -9.02 -11.46 2.24
C SER A 124 -10.40 -11.03 1.73
N MET A 125 -10.58 -11.05 0.42
CA MET A 125 -11.82 -10.78 -0.30
C MET A 125 -12.72 -12.03 -0.31
N THR A 126 -13.29 -12.33 0.85
CA THR A 126 -14.23 -13.44 1.05
C THR A 126 -15.61 -13.11 0.45
N THR A 127 -16.06 -13.97 -0.45
CA THR A 127 -17.35 -13.86 -1.15
C THR A 127 -18.51 -13.71 -0.17
N GLY A 128 -19.38 -12.74 -0.42
CA GLY A 128 -20.56 -12.45 0.41
C GLY A 128 -20.32 -11.52 1.60
N ASN A 129 -19.06 -11.18 1.92
CA ASN A 129 -18.73 -10.34 3.08
C ASN A 129 -18.52 -8.86 2.74
N PHE A 130 -18.61 -8.49 1.45
CA PHE A 130 -18.30 -7.14 0.97
C PHE A 130 -19.46 -6.53 0.22
N GLN A 131 -19.54 -5.20 0.27
CA GLN A 131 -20.41 -4.46 -0.63
C GLN A 131 -19.95 -4.72 -2.07
N ILE A 132 -20.91 -5.14 -2.91
CA ILE A 132 -20.68 -5.26 -4.34
C ILE A 132 -21.06 -3.95 -5.01
N VAL A 133 -20.11 -3.35 -5.73
CA VAL A 133 -20.35 -2.22 -6.63
C VAL A 133 -20.37 -2.78 -8.05
N GLN A 134 -21.48 -2.64 -8.78
CA GLN A 134 -21.53 -3.08 -10.17
C GLN A 134 -20.61 -2.21 -11.02
N ALA A 135 -19.96 -2.77 -12.04
CA ALA A 135 -19.11 -1.96 -12.89
C ALA A 135 -19.89 -0.88 -13.68
N SER A 136 -21.21 -1.08 -13.88
CA SER A 136 -22.11 -0.07 -14.44
C SER A 136 -22.33 1.15 -13.53
N GLU A 137 -22.05 1.04 -12.23
CA GLU A 137 -22.10 2.16 -11.27
C GLU A 137 -20.78 2.95 -11.24
N VAL A 138 -19.73 2.44 -11.88
CA VAL A 138 -18.42 3.09 -11.99
C VAL A 138 -18.28 3.66 -13.39
N GLN A 139 -18.32 4.98 -13.51
CA GLN A 139 -18.06 5.65 -14.77
C GLN A 139 -16.56 5.65 -15.02
N LEU A 140 -16.09 4.67 -15.81
CA LEU A 140 -14.68 4.47 -16.11
C LEU A 140 -14.38 4.85 -17.55
N ASP A 141 -13.48 5.82 -17.73
CA ASP A 141 -12.96 6.25 -19.01
C ASP A 141 -11.43 6.29 -18.95
N ILE A 142 -10.77 5.39 -19.66
CA ILE A 142 -9.31 5.33 -19.72
C ILE A 142 -8.93 5.36 -21.20
N PRO A 143 -8.35 6.47 -21.68
CA PRO A 143 -7.91 6.54 -23.07
C PRO A 143 -6.71 5.64 -23.29
N ASP A 144 -6.43 5.33 -24.55
CA ASP A 144 -5.14 4.78 -24.93
C ASP A 144 -4.04 5.81 -24.61
N PHE A 145 -2.87 5.31 -24.20
CA PHE A 145 -1.74 6.17 -23.88
C PHE A 145 -0.66 6.07 -24.97
N PRO A 146 0.02 7.18 -25.31
CA PRO A 146 1.28 7.09 -26.04
C PRO A 146 2.33 6.36 -25.20
N ALA A 147 3.54 6.21 -25.74
CA ALA A 147 4.68 5.76 -24.94
C ALA A 147 4.76 6.57 -23.64
N THR A 148 4.86 5.87 -22.51
CA THR A 148 4.89 6.50 -21.19
C THR A 148 5.94 5.86 -20.31
N GLU A 149 6.34 6.57 -19.26
CA GLU A 149 7.42 6.17 -18.38
C GLU A 149 7.04 4.93 -17.55
N PHE A 150 7.97 3.96 -17.51
CA PHE A 150 7.91 2.71 -16.77
C PHE A 150 9.15 2.60 -15.87
N GLU A 151 8.96 2.56 -14.56
CA GLU A 151 10.02 2.77 -13.59
C GLU A 151 10.13 1.61 -12.60
N ASN A 152 11.34 1.35 -12.10
CA ASN A 152 11.59 0.44 -10.99
C ASN A 152 11.86 1.24 -9.72
N LEU A 153 10.92 1.24 -8.79
CA LEU A 153 10.99 1.98 -7.52
C LEU A 153 11.81 1.24 -6.44
N GLY A 154 12.33 0.05 -6.76
CA GLY A 154 12.97 -0.89 -5.83
C GLY A 154 12.02 -1.60 -4.88
N THR A 155 10.75 -1.20 -4.85
CA THR A 155 9.67 -1.79 -4.04
C THR A 155 8.51 -2.29 -4.89
N THR A 156 8.44 -1.83 -6.14
CA THR A 156 7.56 -2.31 -7.22
C THR A 156 8.11 -1.77 -8.55
N VAL A 157 7.48 -2.16 -9.64
CA VAL A 157 7.58 -1.47 -10.93
C VAL A 157 6.24 -0.77 -11.23
N GLU A 158 6.32 0.45 -11.77
CA GLU A 158 5.18 1.35 -11.94
C GLU A 158 5.14 1.94 -13.35
N VAL A 159 3.95 1.97 -13.94
CA VAL A 159 3.66 2.69 -15.18
C VAL A 159 2.83 3.93 -14.89
N ILE A 160 3.18 5.00 -15.58
CA ILE A 160 2.67 6.34 -15.28
C ILE A 160 1.58 6.65 -16.29
N ALA A 161 0.34 6.76 -15.82
CA ALA A 161 -0.83 6.72 -16.69
C ALA A 161 -1.78 7.89 -16.40
N LYS A 162 -1.34 9.11 -16.68
CA LYS A 162 -2.14 10.32 -16.46
C LYS A 162 -3.11 10.55 -17.62
N GLY A 163 -4.40 10.68 -17.31
CA GLY A 163 -5.43 11.01 -18.30
C GLY A 163 -6.71 10.20 -18.17
N GLY A 164 -6.67 9.05 -17.49
CA GLY A 164 -7.87 8.27 -17.16
C GLY A 164 -8.74 8.98 -16.13
N LYS A 165 -10.05 8.79 -16.22
CA LYS A 165 -11.09 9.32 -15.33
C LYS A 165 -11.97 8.22 -14.77
N MET A 166 -12.29 8.35 -13.49
CA MET A 166 -13.24 7.48 -12.80
C MET A 166 -14.22 8.32 -11.98
N SER A 167 -15.52 8.02 -12.07
CA SER A 167 -16.52 8.51 -11.13
C SER A 167 -17.21 7.36 -10.43
N VAL A 168 -17.29 7.41 -9.10
CA VAL A 168 -17.97 6.42 -8.27
C VAL A 168 -18.55 7.09 -7.03
N ALA A 169 -19.80 6.78 -6.69
CA ALA A 169 -20.50 7.35 -5.54
C ALA A 169 -20.43 8.90 -5.48
N GLY A 170 -20.48 9.57 -6.63
CA GLY A 170 -20.46 11.03 -6.74
C GLY A 170 -19.08 11.69 -6.61
N VAL A 171 -18.00 10.92 -6.47
CA VAL A 171 -16.63 11.44 -6.40
C VAL A 171 -15.90 11.17 -7.72
N ASN A 172 -15.28 12.21 -8.27
CA ASN A 172 -14.48 12.15 -9.49
C ASN A 172 -13.00 12.01 -9.15
N TYR A 173 -12.32 11.10 -9.83
CA TYR A 173 -10.90 10.81 -9.66
C TYR A 173 -10.18 10.82 -11.01
N ASP A 174 -8.93 11.25 -10.99
CA ASP A 174 -8.00 11.13 -12.11
C ASP A 174 -6.98 10.01 -11.84
N LEU A 175 -6.70 9.20 -12.87
CA LEU A 175 -5.68 8.15 -12.82
C LEU A 175 -4.29 8.78 -12.67
N GLN A 176 -3.50 8.25 -11.75
CA GLN A 176 -2.13 8.71 -11.50
C GLN A 176 -1.12 7.74 -12.11
N GLN A 177 -1.26 6.46 -11.75
CA GLN A 177 -0.34 5.39 -12.10
C GLN A 177 -1.00 4.02 -11.90
N PHE A 178 -0.34 2.97 -12.39
CA PHE A 178 -0.58 1.62 -11.91
C PHE A 178 0.74 0.86 -11.69
N HIS A 179 0.73 -0.07 -10.73
CA HIS A 179 1.89 -0.85 -10.33
C HIS A 179 1.50 -2.29 -9.98
N PHE A 180 2.51 -3.12 -9.69
CA PHE A 180 2.34 -4.56 -9.58
C PHE A 180 2.89 -5.14 -8.27
N HIS A 181 2.20 -6.16 -7.77
CA HIS A 181 2.60 -6.95 -6.60
C HIS A 181 2.77 -8.43 -6.95
N LEU A 182 3.80 -9.06 -6.39
CA LEU A 182 4.07 -10.48 -6.45
C LEU A 182 4.36 -11.02 -5.04
N PRO A 183 3.57 -12.00 -4.55
CA PRO A 183 2.27 -12.44 -5.10
C PRO A 183 1.20 -11.35 -4.98
N SER A 184 -0.08 -11.67 -5.21
CA SER A 184 -1.17 -10.74 -4.88
C SER A 184 -1.14 -10.33 -3.40
N GLU A 185 -1.55 -9.10 -3.12
CA GLU A 185 -1.65 -8.59 -1.75
C GLU A 185 -2.98 -8.99 -1.12
N HIS A 186 -4.09 -8.74 -1.84
CA HIS A 186 -5.37 -9.28 -1.45
C HIS A 186 -5.38 -10.79 -1.66
N LEU A 187 -6.15 -11.48 -0.84
CA LEU A 187 -6.45 -12.91 -1.02
C LEU A 187 -7.85 -13.04 -1.61
N ASP A 188 -8.04 -13.92 -2.59
CA ASP A 188 -9.35 -14.28 -3.11
C ASP A 188 -9.87 -15.48 -2.32
N ASN A 189 -10.87 -15.28 -1.45
CA ASN A 189 -11.39 -16.31 -0.55
C ASN A 189 -10.26 -17.04 0.23
N GLY A 190 -9.29 -16.29 0.74
CA GLY A 190 -8.13 -16.82 1.47
C GLY A 190 -7.00 -17.36 0.60
N THR A 191 -7.13 -17.33 -0.73
CA THR A 191 -6.12 -17.83 -1.67
C THR A 191 -5.33 -16.67 -2.29
N SER A 192 -4.00 -16.78 -2.26
CA SER A 192 -3.11 -15.84 -2.95
C SER A 192 -3.09 -16.12 -4.46
N MET A 193 -3.11 -15.06 -5.26
CA MET A 193 -2.94 -15.13 -6.71
C MET A 193 -1.49 -14.86 -7.11
N ALA A 194 -1.14 -15.18 -8.35
CA ALA A 194 0.23 -15.06 -8.85
C ALA A 194 0.75 -13.61 -8.78
N MET A 195 -0.08 -12.63 -9.17
CA MET A 195 0.23 -11.22 -9.06
C MET A 195 -1.05 -10.39 -8.82
N GLU A 196 -0.89 -9.12 -8.49
CA GLU A 196 -1.98 -8.14 -8.43
C GLU A 196 -1.53 -6.81 -9.02
N MET A 197 -2.42 -6.17 -9.78
CA MET A 197 -2.22 -4.81 -10.28
C MET A 197 -3.07 -3.83 -9.46
N HIS A 198 -2.46 -2.72 -9.06
CA HIS A 198 -3.15 -1.61 -8.42
C HIS A 198 -3.15 -0.41 -9.35
N MET A 199 -4.34 0.09 -9.69
CA MET A 199 -4.52 1.35 -10.40
C MET A 199 -4.88 2.44 -9.39
N VAL A 200 -4.04 3.46 -9.26
CA VAL A 200 -4.17 4.48 -8.22
C VAL A 200 -4.80 5.74 -8.78
N TRP A 201 -5.88 6.16 -8.13
CA TRP A 201 -6.72 7.28 -8.53
C TRP A 201 -6.76 8.33 -7.42
N GLN A 202 -6.84 9.60 -7.80
CA GLN A 202 -6.92 10.69 -6.85
C GLN A 202 -7.98 11.73 -7.23
N SER A 203 -8.79 12.16 -6.26
CA SER A 203 -9.77 13.24 -6.44
C SER A 203 -9.11 14.61 -6.25
N ALA A 204 -9.78 15.66 -6.73
CA ALA A 204 -9.36 17.04 -6.46
C ALA A 204 -9.34 17.38 -4.95
N ALA A 205 -10.19 16.70 -4.17
CA ALA A 205 -10.21 16.79 -2.70
C ALA A 205 -9.13 15.95 -2.02
N LYS A 206 -8.21 15.35 -2.81
CA LYS A 206 -7.10 14.52 -2.36
C LYS A 206 -7.52 13.17 -1.77
N GLU A 207 -8.75 12.72 -2.01
CA GLU A 207 -9.15 11.35 -1.66
C GLU A 207 -8.49 10.36 -2.63
N ILE A 208 -8.12 9.19 -2.12
CA ILE A 208 -7.48 8.14 -2.91
C ILE A 208 -8.46 6.98 -3.10
N ALA A 209 -8.55 6.49 -4.33
CA ALA A 209 -9.21 5.24 -4.65
C ALA A 209 -8.24 4.32 -5.39
N VAL A 210 -8.39 3.00 -5.20
CA VAL A 210 -7.58 1.99 -5.90
C VAL A 210 -8.49 0.94 -6.51
N ILE A 211 -8.31 0.70 -7.81
CA ILE A 211 -8.85 -0.50 -8.47
C ILE A 211 -7.78 -1.57 -8.38
N GLY A 212 -8.09 -2.67 -7.68
CA GLY A 212 -7.23 -3.85 -7.61
C GLY A 212 -7.70 -4.92 -8.61
N MET A 213 -6.77 -5.51 -9.36
CA MET A 213 -7.07 -6.63 -10.25
C MET A 213 -6.08 -7.76 -10.04
N TYR A 214 -6.59 -8.96 -9.78
CA TYR A 214 -5.77 -10.16 -9.75
C TYR A 214 -5.25 -10.51 -11.13
N ILE A 215 -4.02 -11.00 -11.18
CA ILE A 215 -3.39 -11.54 -12.37
C ILE A 215 -2.98 -12.98 -12.04
N ASP A 216 -3.38 -13.92 -12.88
CA ASP A 216 -3.00 -15.33 -12.75
C ASP A 216 -2.28 -15.84 -14.01
N ILE A 217 -1.51 -16.90 -13.85
CA ILE A 217 -0.74 -17.50 -14.94
C ILE A 217 -1.70 -18.24 -15.87
N GLU A 218 -1.58 -18.00 -17.18
CA GLU A 218 -2.34 -18.70 -18.21
C GLU A 218 -2.28 -20.22 -18.02
N GLY A 219 -3.44 -20.88 -18.04
CA GLY A 219 -3.51 -22.34 -17.90
C GLY A 219 -3.26 -22.86 -16.48
N ASN A 220 -3.13 -21.99 -15.46
CA ASN A 220 -3.12 -22.42 -14.08
C ASN A 220 -4.49 -23.01 -13.69
N PRO A 221 -4.60 -24.30 -13.32
CA PRO A 221 -5.88 -24.89 -12.92
C PRO A 221 -6.45 -24.30 -11.62
N ALA A 222 -5.63 -23.61 -10.82
CA ALA A 222 -6.12 -22.84 -9.66
C ALA A 222 -6.91 -21.57 -10.06
N ALA A 223 -6.86 -21.17 -11.34
CA ALA A 223 -7.63 -20.07 -11.89
C ALA A 223 -9.06 -20.45 -12.31
N ALA A 224 -9.38 -21.75 -12.33
CA ALA A 224 -10.75 -22.22 -12.46
C ALA A 224 -11.51 -21.88 -11.17
N PRO A 225 -12.80 -21.50 -11.22
CA PRO A 225 -13.60 -21.36 -10.00
C PRO A 225 -13.44 -22.64 -9.19
N ALA A 226 -13.01 -22.50 -7.94
CA ALA A 226 -13.12 -23.59 -6.98
C ALA A 226 -14.58 -24.04 -7.02
N ALA A 227 -14.82 -25.26 -7.50
CA ALA A 227 -16.12 -25.90 -7.35
C ALA A 227 -16.49 -25.80 -5.86
N PRO A 228 -17.77 -25.56 -5.52
CA PRO A 228 -18.18 -25.51 -4.13
C PRO A 228 -17.66 -26.79 -3.46
N ALA A 229 -16.83 -26.62 -2.44
CA ALA A 229 -16.31 -27.73 -1.68
C ALA A 229 -17.52 -28.54 -1.23
N ALA A 230 -17.70 -29.73 -1.81
CA ALA A 230 -18.68 -30.68 -1.31
C ALA A 230 -18.39 -30.80 0.17
N ALA A 231 -19.39 -30.46 1.00
CA ALA A 231 -19.25 -30.40 2.43
C ALA A 231 -18.52 -31.65 2.91
N ALA A 232 -17.31 -31.46 3.43
CA ALA A 232 -16.60 -32.54 4.09
C ALA A 232 -17.55 -33.03 5.20
N PRO A 233 -17.82 -34.35 5.29
CA PRO A 233 -18.67 -34.85 6.37
C PRO A 233 -18.03 -34.44 7.68
N ALA A 234 -18.85 -33.86 8.57
CA ALA A 234 -18.44 -33.44 9.89
C ALA A 234 -17.64 -34.58 10.57
N PRO A 235 -16.53 -34.28 11.26
CA PRO A 235 -15.77 -35.31 11.96
C PRO A 235 -16.69 -35.98 12.98
N ALA A 236 -16.81 -37.31 12.86
CA ALA A 236 -17.58 -38.14 13.77
C ALA A 236 -17.13 -37.85 15.21
N GLN A 237 -18.08 -37.44 16.06
CA GLN A 237 -17.83 -37.31 17.49
C GLN A 237 -17.35 -38.66 18.05
N PRO A 238 -16.30 -38.69 18.88
CA PRO A 238 -15.85 -39.94 19.46
C PRO A 238 -16.94 -40.50 20.38
N ALA A 239 -17.33 -41.75 20.09
CA ALA A 239 -18.31 -42.49 20.88
C ALA A 239 -17.91 -42.51 22.36
N ARG A 240 -18.81 -41.99 23.21
CA ARG A 240 -18.74 -42.18 24.66
C ARG A 240 -18.77 -43.68 24.95
N ARG A 241 -17.66 -44.23 25.42
CA ARG A 241 -17.64 -45.55 26.08
C ARG A 241 -18.38 -45.43 27.40
N HIS A 242 -19.65 -45.83 27.42
CA HIS A 242 -20.34 -46.12 28.66
C HIS A 242 -19.98 -47.55 29.12
N ALA A 243 -19.38 -47.62 30.31
CA ALA A 243 -19.28 -48.83 31.10
C ALA A 243 -20.69 -49.35 31.40
N ARG A 244 -20.85 -50.68 31.34
CA ARG A 244 -22.11 -51.40 31.53
C ARG A 244 -22.19 -51.90 32.97
N HIS A 245 -23.40 -51.83 33.54
CA HIS A 245 -23.98 -52.46 34.76
C HIS A 245 -24.64 -51.40 35.66
N LEU A 246 -25.84 -51.55 36.21
CA LEU A 246 -26.68 -52.72 36.53
C LEU A 246 -28.10 -52.19 36.88
N GLU A 247 -29.18 -52.84 36.37
CA GLU A 247 -30.59 -52.93 36.88
C GLU A 247 -31.40 -51.65 37.26
N ALA A 248 -32.74 -51.60 37.37
CA ALA A 248 -33.94 -52.19 36.76
C ALA A 248 -35.16 -51.48 37.41
N ARG A 249 -36.29 -51.40 36.68
CA ARG A 249 -37.70 -51.23 37.10
C ARG A 249 -38.46 -49.95 36.71
N GLU A 250 -39.72 -50.23 36.40
CA GLU A 250 -40.77 -49.51 35.67
C GLU A 250 -41.32 -48.22 36.31
N GLY A 251 -42.02 -47.41 35.50
CA GLY A 251 -43.17 -46.64 36.00
C GLY A 251 -43.59 -45.36 35.25
N ALA A 252 -44.46 -45.51 34.25
CA ALA A 252 -45.66 -44.70 33.98
C ALA A 252 -45.63 -43.21 33.52
N ALA A 253 -46.44 -42.99 32.48
CA ALA A 253 -47.38 -41.88 32.24
C ALA A 253 -46.92 -40.56 31.59
N ALA A 254 -47.47 -40.33 30.39
CA ALA A 254 -47.73 -39.01 29.79
C ALA A 254 -49.04 -38.40 30.40
N PRO A 255 -49.42 -37.12 30.17
CA PRO A 255 -49.96 -36.71 28.85
C PRO A 255 -49.79 -35.22 28.43
N ALA A 256 -50.09 -34.96 27.13
CA ALA A 256 -50.84 -33.83 26.52
C ALA A 256 -50.39 -32.35 26.77
N ALA A 257 -50.50 -31.38 25.85
CA ALA A 257 -51.02 -31.22 24.49
C ALA A 257 -50.59 -29.84 23.94
N ALA A 258 -50.50 -29.68 22.61
CA ALA A 258 -51.08 -28.56 21.83
C ALA A 258 -50.48 -28.50 20.39
N GLU A 259 -51.35 -28.66 19.39
CA GLU A 259 -51.19 -28.37 17.96
C GLU A 259 -52.06 -27.13 17.60
N PRO A 260 -52.14 -26.62 16.35
CA PRO A 260 -51.11 -26.40 15.32
C PRO A 260 -51.27 -25.00 14.67
N ALA A 261 -50.32 -24.53 13.84
CA ALA A 261 -50.60 -23.42 12.91
C ALA A 261 -49.75 -23.45 11.63
N ALA A 262 -50.47 -23.73 10.53
CA ALA A 262 -50.36 -23.14 9.19
C ALA A 262 -49.07 -23.34 8.36
N ALA A 263 -49.21 -24.23 7.38
CA ALA A 263 -48.46 -24.23 6.14
C ALA A 263 -48.86 -23.03 5.24
N VAL A 264 -47.86 -22.38 4.65
CA VAL A 264 -47.95 -21.54 3.43
C VAL A 264 -46.59 -21.67 2.68
N PRO A 265 -46.52 -21.45 1.36
CA PRO A 265 -46.22 -22.49 0.39
C PRO A 265 -44.80 -22.39 -0.18
N ALA A 266 -44.39 -23.45 -0.89
CA ALA A 266 -43.19 -23.50 -1.70
C ALA A 266 -43.13 -22.31 -2.66
N MET A 267 -42.25 -21.36 -2.38
CA MET A 267 -41.90 -20.27 -3.28
C MET A 267 -40.81 -20.78 -4.23
N GLN A 268 -41.13 -20.71 -5.52
CA GLN A 268 -40.34 -21.12 -6.67
C GLN A 268 -38.84 -20.88 -6.52
N GLN A 269 -38.08 -21.89 -6.96
CA GLN A 269 -36.71 -21.77 -7.45
C GLN A 269 -36.57 -20.49 -8.28
N MET A 270 -36.01 -19.45 -7.67
CA MET A 270 -35.34 -18.41 -8.44
C MET A 270 -33.98 -18.96 -8.81
N GLY A 271 -33.77 -19.07 -10.12
CA GLY A 271 -32.67 -19.77 -10.74
C GLY A 271 -31.33 -19.48 -10.11
N GLU A 272 -30.66 -20.57 -9.77
CA GLU A 272 -29.23 -20.63 -9.58
C GLU A 272 -28.56 -20.27 -10.91
N THR A 273 -28.45 -18.98 -11.22
CA THR A 273 -27.44 -18.54 -12.17
C THR A 273 -26.10 -18.73 -11.47
N ALA A 274 -25.56 -19.94 -11.60
CA ALA A 274 -24.18 -20.24 -11.33
C ALA A 274 -23.35 -19.16 -12.01
N ARG A 275 -22.78 -18.25 -11.22
CA ARG A 275 -21.76 -17.33 -11.71
C ARG A 275 -20.53 -18.20 -11.99
N ILE A 276 -20.40 -18.62 -13.23
CA ILE A 276 -19.13 -19.11 -13.75
C ILE A 276 -18.15 -17.96 -13.52
N ALA A 277 -17.21 -18.10 -12.59
CA ALA A 277 -16.10 -17.15 -12.50
C ALA A 277 -15.43 -17.16 -13.88
N ALA A 278 -15.41 -16.01 -14.54
CA ALA A 278 -14.82 -15.91 -15.86
C ALA A 278 -13.35 -16.33 -15.78
N ALA A 279 -12.94 -17.21 -16.69
CA ALA A 279 -11.54 -17.59 -16.80
C ALA A 279 -10.68 -16.34 -17.03
N PRO A 280 -9.43 -16.29 -16.52
CA PRO A 280 -8.54 -15.17 -16.76
C PRO A 280 -8.42 -14.88 -18.27
N VAL A 281 -8.59 -13.62 -18.65
CA VAL A 281 -8.51 -13.17 -20.04
C VAL A 281 -7.10 -12.68 -20.32
N LYS A 282 -6.54 -13.07 -21.49
CA LYS A 282 -5.25 -12.56 -21.94
C LYS A 282 -5.30 -11.05 -22.08
N SER A 283 -4.42 -10.35 -21.37
CA SER A 283 -4.40 -8.89 -21.43
C SER A 283 -3.39 -8.37 -22.44
N ASN A 284 -3.86 -7.54 -23.38
CA ASN A 284 -3.03 -6.83 -24.34
C ASN A 284 -2.11 -5.83 -23.62
N LEU A 285 -2.62 -5.16 -22.59
CA LEU A 285 -1.85 -4.24 -21.77
C LEU A 285 -0.65 -4.95 -21.13
N LEU A 286 -0.88 -6.10 -20.48
CA LEU A 286 0.21 -6.86 -19.85
C LEU A 286 1.16 -7.43 -20.91
N ALA A 287 0.65 -7.91 -22.05
CA ALA A 287 1.50 -8.39 -23.14
C ALA A 287 2.42 -7.30 -23.70
N THR A 288 2.00 -6.03 -23.68
CA THR A 288 2.80 -4.88 -24.13
C THR A 288 3.85 -4.45 -23.10
N ILE A 289 3.52 -4.42 -21.81
CA ILE A 289 4.40 -3.86 -20.77
C ILE A 289 5.41 -4.89 -20.26
N MET A 290 4.97 -6.13 -20.03
CA MET A 290 5.77 -7.12 -19.30
C MET A 290 7.10 -7.49 -19.98
N PRO A 291 7.22 -7.55 -21.33
CA PRO A 291 8.50 -7.75 -21.99
C PRO A 291 9.55 -6.67 -21.68
N GLU A 292 9.10 -5.46 -21.37
CA GLU A 292 9.96 -4.29 -21.14
C GLU A 292 10.60 -4.28 -19.75
N VAL A 293 10.11 -5.11 -18.80
CA VAL A 293 10.57 -5.07 -17.40
C VAL A 293 12.07 -5.32 -17.24
N SER A 294 12.66 -6.10 -18.14
CA SER A 294 14.10 -6.39 -18.14
C SER A 294 14.96 -5.13 -18.38
N LYS A 295 14.42 -4.12 -19.07
CA LYS A 295 15.11 -2.84 -19.32
C LYS A 295 15.26 -2.01 -18.03
N ILE A 296 14.46 -2.32 -17.02
CA ILE A 296 14.46 -1.65 -15.71
C ILE A 296 14.78 -2.61 -14.56
N ALA A 297 15.59 -3.65 -14.82
CA ALA A 297 15.91 -4.67 -13.83
C ALA A 297 16.56 -4.11 -12.55
N THR A 298 17.25 -2.96 -12.64
CA THR A 298 17.92 -2.32 -11.51
C THR A 298 16.99 -1.28 -10.86
N PRO A 299 16.79 -1.31 -9.52
CA PRO A 299 16.07 -0.26 -8.81
C PRO A 299 16.61 1.15 -9.11
N GLY A 300 15.72 2.11 -9.27
CA GLY A 300 16.05 3.50 -9.62
C GLY A 300 16.23 3.73 -11.12
N THR A 301 15.99 2.72 -11.96
CA THR A 301 16.01 2.87 -13.42
C THR A 301 14.61 3.04 -13.99
N LYS A 302 14.54 3.58 -15.21
CA LYS A 302 13.31 3.77 -15.96
C LYS A 302 13.52 3.52 -17.45
N THR A 303 12.42 3.23 -18.13
CA THR A 303 12.30 3.11 -19.58
C THR A 303 10.97 3.70 -20.04
N GLU A 304 10.67 3.61 -21.33
CA GLU A 304 9.35 3.94 -21.86
C GLU A 304 8.64 2.68 -22.31
N THR A 305 7.34 2.59 -22.06
CA THR A 305 6.49 1.56 -22.65
C THR A 305 6.29 1.83 -24.14
N PRO A 306 5.97 0.82 -24.94
CA PRO A 306 5.24 1.05 -26.18
C PRO A 306 3.89 1.75 -25.91
N PRO A 307 3.20 2.28 -26.94
CA PRO A 307 1.84 2.80 -26.80
C PRO A 307 0.91 1.76 -26.15
N LEU A 308 0.11 2.21 -25.18
CA LEU A 308 -0.76 1.34 -24.39
C LEU A 308 -2.18 1.41 -24.91
N VAL A 309 -2.71 0.27 -25.34
CA VAL A 309 -4.12 0.13 -25.72
C VAL A 309 -4.91 -0.32 -24.50
N MET A 310 -5.79 0.56 -24.01
CA MET A 310 -6.50 0.38 -22.74
C MET A 310 -7.90 -0.20 -22.92
N SER A 311 -8.41 -0.26 -24.15
CA SER A 311 -9.79 -0.66 -24.45
C SER A 311 -10.14 -2.06 -23.91
N GLU A 312 -9.23 -3.03 -24.01
CA GLU A 312 -9.43 -4.40 -23.52
C GLU A 312 -9.51 -4.44 -21.99
N LEU A 313 -8.58 -3.77 -21.29
CA LEU A 313 -8.62 -3.66 -19.83
C LEU A 313 -9.93 -2.99 -19.38
N VAL A 314 -10.33 -1.90 -20.01
CA VAL A 314 -11.58 -1.17 -19.67
C VAL A 314 -12.80 -2.05 -19.89
N GLN A 315 -12.86 -2.80 -20.99
CA GLN A 315 -13.94 -3.75 -21.26
C GLN A 315 -13.99 -4.87 -20.21
N GLN A 316 -12.83 -5.42 -19.84
CA GLN A 316 -12.72 -6.46 -18.83
C GLN A 316 -13.16 -5.95 -17.46
N ILE A 317 -12.78 -4.73 -17.07
CA ILE A 317 -13.27 -4.13 -15.82
C ILE A 317 -14.80 -3.94 -15.88
N LYS A 318 -15.32 -3.44 -17.00
CA LYS A 318 -16.76 -3.18 -17.20
C LYS A 318 -17.63 -4.43 -17.27
N SER A 319 -17.05 -5.61 -17.54
CA SER A 319 -17.79 -6.88 -17.63
C SER A 319 -18.09 -7.50 -16.26
N GLY A 320 -17.55 -6.95 -15.18
CA GLY A 320 -17.67 -7.51 -13.84
C GLY A 320 -18.30 -6.59 -12.80
N SER A 321 -17.84 -6.78 -11.57
CA SER A 321 -18.21 -6.00 -10.40
C SER A 321 -16.99 -5.85 -9.50
N PHE A 322 -17.12 -5.08 -8.44
CA PHE A 322 -16.07 -4.89 -7.45
C PHE A 322 -16.55 -5.29 -6.07
N GLN A 323 -15.71 -6.01 -5.33
CA GLN A 323 -15.82 -6.06 -3.88
C GLN A 323 -15.17 -4.78 -3.32
N SER A 324 -15.96 -3.96 -2.63
CA SER A 324 -15.52 -2.65 -2.16
C SER A 324 -15.43 -2.57 -0.63
N TYR A 325 -14.41 -1.87 -0.16
CA TYR A 325 -14.24 -1.52 1.25
C TYR A 325 -13.43 -0.23 1.42
N SER A 326 -13.49 0.36 2.61
CA SER A 326 -12.60 1.46 3.02
C SER A 326 -11.43 0.89 3.81
N GLY A 327 -10.22 1.05 3.26
CA GLY A 327 -8.98 0.49 3.77
C GLY A 327 -7.85 1.52 3.83
N SER A 328 -6.63 1.06 3.56
CA SER A 328 -5.41 1.86 3.59
C SER A 328 -4.55 1.69 2.35
N LEU A 329 -3.48 2.46 2.27
CA LEU A 329 -2.32 2.10 1.46
C LEU A 329 -1.71 0.79 2.00
N THR A 330 -1.22 -0.06 1.10
CA THR A 330 -0.54 -1.31 1.47
C THR A 330 0.96 -1.13 1.70
N THR A 331 1.47 0.09 1.56
CA THR A 331 2.85 0.48 1.85
C THR A 331 2.91 1.68 2.81
N PRO A 332 4.03 1.90 3.53
CA PRO A 332 4.20 3.03 4.44
C PRO A 332 3.85 4.36 3.76
N PRO A 333 3.16 5.32 4.38
CA PRO A 333 2.79 5.39 5.79
C PRO A 333 1.55 4.56 6.20
N CYS A 334 1.03 3.71 5.31
CA CYS A 334 -0.18 2.92 5.53
C CYS A 334 -1.41 3.77 5.87
N SER A 335 -1.48 4.98 5.29
CA SER A 335 -2.60 5.91 5.50
C SER A 335 -3.93 5.25 5.18
N GLU A 336 -4.88 5.38 6.10
CA GLU A 336 -6.26 4.90 5.95
C GLU A 336 -7.12 5.89 5.17
N GLY A 337 -8.36 5.50 4.86
CA GLY A 337 -9.30 6.32 4.07
C GLY A 337 -9.19 6.07 2.57
N VAL A 338 -8.50 5.01 2.16
CA VAL A 338 -8.42 4.59 0.75
C VAL A 338 -9.70 3.82 0.38
N ARG A 339 -10.36 4.23 -0.71
CA ARG A 339 -11.47 3.47 -1.29
C ARG A 339 -10.92 2.34 -2.16
N TRP A 340 -11.10 1.10 -1.73
CA TRP A 340 -10.75 -0.07 -2.51
C TRP A 340 -11.92 -0.56 -3.35
N LEU A 341 -11.63 -0.87 -4.62
CA LEU A 341 -12.50 -1.53 -5.57
C LEU A 341 -11.75 -2.73 -6.13
N VAL A 342 -11.85 -3.90 -5.49
CA VAL A 342 -11.16 -5.12 -5.96
C VAL A 342 -12.06 -5.81 -6.98
N SER A 343 -11.60 -5.87 -8.23
CA SER A 343 -12.35 -6.43 -9.36
C SER A 343 -12.60 -7.92 -9.15
N THR A 344 -13.82 -8.37 -9.47
CA THR A 344 -14.13 -9.80 -9.56
C THR A 344 -13.58 -10.44 -10.84
N GLN A 345 -13.12 -9.63 -11.79
CA GLN A 345 -12.49 -10.08 -13.03
C GLN A 345 -10.98 -10.19 -12.85
N LYS A 346 -10.41 -11.24 -13.45
CA LYS A 346 -8.98 -11.54 -13.39
C LYS A 346 -8.34 -11.33 -14.76
N LEU A 347 -7.09 -10.90 -14.75
CA LEU A 347 -6.25 -10.85 -15.94
C LEU A 347 -5.38 -12.11 -16.01
N ALA A 348 -4.96 -12.48 -17.22
CA ALA A 348 -4.02 -13.57 -17.45
C ALA A 348 -2.64 -13.05 -17.86
N ILE A 349 -1.59 -13.72 -17.41
CA ILE A 349 -0.20 -13.50 -17.83
C ILE A 349 0.44 -14.80 -18.30
N SER A 350 1.28 -14.75 -19.33
CA SER A 350 2.07 -15.92 -19.72
C SER A 350 3.08 -16.30 -18.63
N ALA A 351 3.42 -17.59 -18.54
CA ALA A 351 4.42 -18.05 -17.57
C ALA A 351 5.78 -17.35 -17.76
N GLN A 352 6.17 -17.09 -19.02
CA GLN A 352 7.40 -16.39 -19.37
C GLN A 352 7.42 -14.96 -18.79
N ASN A 353 6.33 -14.21 -18.99
CA ASN A 353 6.22 -12.84 -18.50
C ASN A 353 6.11 -12.80 -16.98
N PHE A 354 5.41 -13.75 -16.36
CA PHE A 354 5.39 -13.91 -14.90
C PHE A 354 6.80 -14.09 -14.33
N PHE A 355 7.61 -14.99 -14.90
CA PHE A 355 8.97 -15.20 -14.41
C PHE A 355 9.88 -13.99 -14.65
N ALA A 356 9.72 -13.26 -15.76
CA ALA A 356 10.44 -12.01 -15.99
C ALA A 356 10.11 -10.97 -14.90
N MET A 357 8.83 -10.80 -14.59
CA MET A 357 8.38 -9.90 -13.51
C MET A 357 8.90 -10.32 -12.14
N ARG A 358 8.78 -11.61 -11.81
CA ARG A 358 9.29 -12.17 -10.55
C ARG A 358 10.79 -11.96 -10.38
N ASN A 359 11.56 -12.08 -11.47
CA ASN A 359 13.01 -11.90 -11.40
C ASN A 359 13.42 -10.43 -11.16
N VAL A 360 12.60 -9.46 -11.56
CA VAL A 360 12.86 -8.03 -11.33
C VAL A 360 12.30 -7.53 -10.00
N ILE A 361 11.05 -7.89 -9.68
CA ILE A 361 10.36 -7.41 -8.48
C ILE A 361 10.71 -8.24 -7.24
N GLY A 362 10.92 -9.55 -7.40
CA GLY A 362 11.08 -10.47 -6.29
C GLY A 362 9.78 -10.69 -5.53
N PHE A 363 9.77 -10.33 -4.25
CA PHE A 363 8.61 -10.41 -3.35
C PHE A 363 8.29 -9.02 -2.82
N ASN A 364 7.07 -8.55 -3.06
CA ASN A 364 6.63 -7.22 -2.64
C ASN A 364 5.17 -7.16 -2.17
N ALA A 365 4.69 -8.23 -1.56
CA ALA A 365 3.34 -8.28 -0.97
C ALA A 365 3.40 -8.08 0.56
N ARG A 366 2.59 -7.14 1.08
CA ARG A 366 2.30 -7.04 2.51
C ARG A 366 1.43 -8.21 2.94
N PHE A 367 1.63 -8.72 4.16
CA PHE A 367 0.73 -9.74 4.71
C PHE A 367 -0.70 -9.21 4.88
N ALA A 368 -1.69 -10.09 4.76
CA ALA A 368 -3.10 -9.74 4.95
C ALA A 368 -3.35 -9.26 6.40
N GLN A 369 -4.15 -8.21 6.51
CA GLN A 369 -4.50 -7.55 7.76
C GLN A 369 -5.81 -8.13 8.33
N ASN A 370 -6.16 -7.68 9.53
CA ASN A 370 -7.44 -8.04 10.13
C ASN A 370 -8.61 -7.39 9.39
N SER A 371 -9.84 -7.89 9.61
CA SER A 371 -11.04 -7.30 9.03
C SER A 371 -11.16 -5.82 9.39
N PRO A 372 -11.60 -4.93 8.47
CA PRO A 372 -11.71 -3.50 8.75
C PRO A 372 -12.52 -3.19 10.00
N GLY A 373 -11.96 -2.35 10.87
CA GLY A 373 -12.50 -1.99 12.18
C GLY A 373 -11.96 -2.84 13.35
N GLN A 374 -11.31 -3.96 13.07
CA GLN A 374 -10.67 -4.77 14.11
C GLN A 374 -9.27 -4.23 14.48
N PRO A 375 -8.74 -4.58 15.66
CA PRO A 375 -7.40 -4.17 16.05
C PRO A 375 -6.33 -4.64 15.06
N ASN A 376 -5.31 -3.79 14.87
CA ASN A 376 -4.16 -4.08 14.03
C ASN A 376 -3.43 -5.34 14.53
N LEU A 377 -3.02 -6.22 13.61
CA LEU A 377 -2.32 -7.47 13.98
C LEU A 377 -1.02 -7.23 14.76
N MET A 378 -0.28 -6.16 14.43
CA MET A 378 0.96 -5.81 15.13
C MET A 378 0.69 -5.27 16.54
N SER A 379 -0.39 -4.51 16.71
CA SER A 379 -0.84 -4.06 18.04
C SER A 379 -1.25 -5.25 18.92
N LEU A 380 -1.92 -6.26 18.35
CA LEU A 380 -2.29 -7.48 19.05
C LEU A 380 -1.07 -8.31 19.44
N ALA A 381 -0.10 -8.47 18.52
CA ALA A 381 1.14 -9.17 18.80
C ALA A 381 1.94 -8.50 19.92
N THR A 382 1.99 -7.16 19.94
CA THR A 382 2.66 -6.39 21.00
C THR A 382 1.96 -6.54 22.34
N ALA A 383 0.62 -6.46 22.35
CA ALA A 383 -0.17 -6.66 23.56
C ALA A 383 -0.02 -8.08 24.12
N ALA A 384 -0.02 -9.09 23.25
CA ALA A 384 0.20 -10.48 23.64
C ALA A 384 1.62 -10.71 24.20
N ALA A 385 2.64 -10.11 23.59
CA ALA A 385 4.01 -10.16 24.10
C ALA A 385 4.11 -9.52 25.49
N GLY A 386 3.45 -8.36 25.70
CA GLY A 386 3.39 -7.70 27.00
C GLY A 386 2.59 -8.45 28.06
N ALA A 387 1.53 -9.16 27.68
CA ALA A 387 0.73 -10.00 28.58
C ALA A 387 1.40 -11.34 28.92
N SER A 388 2.27 -11.84 28.04
CA SER A 388 3.07 -13.05 28.26
C SER A 388 4.37 -12.83 29.01
N ALA A 389 4.72 -11.57 29.32
CA ALA A 389 5.84 -11.29 30.22
C ALA A 389 5.47 -11.90 31.58
N PRO A 390 6.21 -12.92 32.08
CA PRO A 390 5.98 -13.40 33.43
C PRO A 390 6.11 -12.18 34.35
N ALA A 391 5.14 -12.00 35.25
CA ALA A 391 5.29 -11.05 36.34
C ALA A 391 6.68 -11.26 36.91
N ALA A 392 7.53 -10.23 36.76
CA ALA A 392 8.90 -10.32 37.24
C ALA A 392 8.81 -10.82 38.69
N PRO A 393 9.45 -11.96 39.05
CA PRO A 393 9.46 -12.36 40.44
C PRO A 393 10.05 -11.20 41.22
N ALA A 394 9.36 -10.79 42.29
CA ALA A 394 9.85 -9.76 43.19
C ALA A 394 11.31 -10.11 43.52
N ALA A 395 12.23 -9.23 43.09
CA ALA A 395 13.65 -9.52 43.12
C ALA A 395 14.07 -9.89 44.55
N PRO A 396 14.74 -11.04 44.77
CA PRO A 396 15.50 -11.19 46.00
C PRO A 396 16.65 -10.19 45.91
N ALA A 397 16.74 -9.34 46.93
CA ALA A 397 17.84 -8.41 47.08
C ALA A 397 19.17 -9.18 47.14
N ALA A 398 20.20 -8.58 46.52
CA ALA A 398 21.62 -8.91 46.66
C ALA A 398 22.20 -10.07 45.81
N GLU A 399 22.22 -9.93 44.48
CA GLU A 399 23.26 -10.60 43.67
C GLU A 399 23.77 -9.81 42.44
N GLY A 400 23.27 -8.59 42.21
CA GLY A 400 23.65 -7.76 41.05
C GLY A 400 25.02 -7.06 41.12
N ALA A 401 25.71 -7.08 42.27
CA ALA A 401 26.97 -6.35 42.45
C ALA A 401 28.19 -7.08 41.88
N LYS A 402 28.22 -8.43 41.95
CA LYS A 402 29.39 -9.22 41.51
C LYS A 402 29.48 -9.36 39.99
N GLN A 403 28.34 -9.45 39.30
CA GLN A 403 28.32 -9.64 37.84
C GLN A 403 28.68 -8.36 37.07
N LYS A 404 28.36 -7.19 37.63
CA LYS A 404 28.74 -5.89 37.06
C LYS A 404 30.25 -5.64 37.16
N GLN A 405 30.92 -6.19 38.17
CA GLN A 405 32.37 -6.06 38.34
C GLN A 405 33.14 -6.94 37.34
N GLN A 406 32.69 -8.17 37.09
CA GLN A 406 33.33 -9.09 36.12
C GLN A 406 33.20 -8.61 34.66
N LEU A 407 32.06 -8.03 34.27
CA LEU A 407 31.88 -7.46 32.92
C LEU A 407 32.82 -6.27 32.66
N THR A 408 33.06 -5.43 33.66
CA THR A 408 33.97 -4.26 33.51
C THR A 408 35.45 -4.65 33.43
N GLU A 409 35.87 -5.78 33.98
CA GLU A 409 37.25 -6.27 33.84
C GLU A 409 37.48 -6.94 32.49
N ALA A 410 36.49 -7.68 31.97
CA ALA A 410 36.55 -8.26 30.63
C ALA A 410 36.63 -7.19 29.53
N GLU A 411 35.87 -6.09 29.65
CA GLU A 411 35.93 -4.96 28.73
C GLU A 411 37.27 -4.20 28.79
N LYS A 412 37.88 -4.09 29.98
CA LYS A 412 39.23 -3.51 30.14
C LYS A 412 40.30 -4.41 29.53
N ALA A 413 40.17 -5.74 29.66
CA ALA A 413 41.09 -6.70 29.04
C ALA A 413 41.00 -6.67 27.50
N ALA A 414 39.80 -6.59 26.94
CA ALA A 414 39.58 -6.50 25.49
C ALA A 414 40.17 -5.22 24.88
N LYS A 415 40.00 -4.07 25.56
CA LYS A 415 40.61 -2.79 25.13
C LYS A 415 42.14 -2.80 25.23
N LYS A 416 42.72 -3.51 26.20
CA LYS A 416 44.18 -3.69 26.31
C LYS A 416 44.74 -4.57 25.19
N ALA A 417 44.04 -5.63 24.79
CA ALA A 417 44.42 -6.50 23.68
C ALA A 417 44.38 -5.78 22.32
N GLN A 418 43.34 -4.99 22.05
CA GLN A 418 43.27 -4.16 20.84
C GLN A 418 44.38 -3.11 20.75
N LYS A 419 44.78 -2.52 21.88
CA LYS A 419 45.87 -1.52 21.93
C LYS A 419 47.25 -2.16 21.73
N ALA A 420 47.44 -3.42 22.13
CA ALA A 420 48.67 -4.18 21.87
C ALA A 420 48.79 -4.59 20.38
N ALA A 421 47.70 -5.04 19.76
CA ALA A 421 47.67 -5.38 18.33
C ALA A 421 47.97 -4.17 17.43
N LYS A 422 47.46 -2.98 17.79
CA LYS A 422 47.71 -1.73 17.06
C LYS A 422 49.15 -1.20 17.22
N LYS A 423 49.86 -1.61 18.27
CA LYS A 423 51.28 -1.26 18.49
C LYS A 423 52.23 -2.20 17.72
N ALA A 424 51.83 -3.47 17.52
CA ALA A 424 52.58 -4.42 16.70
C ALA A 424 52.49 -4.13 15.18
N GLY A 425 51.33 -3.66 14.70
CA GLY A 425 51.14 -3.29 13.28
C GLY A 425 51.85 -2.01 12.82
N LYS A 426 52.47 -1.23 13.73
CA LYS A 426 53.14 0.03 13.41
C LYS A 426 54.67 -0.07 13.34
N ALA A 427 55.24 -1.27 13.50
CA ALA A 427 56.70 -1.50 13.51
C ALA A 427 57.28 -2.04 12.19
N ASN A 428 56.46 -2.39 11.18
CA ASN A 428 56.93 -2.97 9.92
C ASN A 428 56.78 -2.05 8.70
N ASN A 429 57.14 -0.77 8.82
CA ASN A 429 57.27 0.08 7.64
C ASN A 429 58.41 1.10 7.80
N ALA A 430 59.64 0.66 7.58
CA ALA A 430 60.80 1.52 7.36
C ALA A 430 61.98 0.72 6.77
N THR A 431 61.99 0.47 5.45
CA THR A 431 63.18 0.59 4.57
C THR A 431 62.85 0.16 3.14
N ALA A 432 62.92 1.10 2.21
CA ALA A 432 63.14 0.85 0.79
C ALA A 432 63.97 2.02 0.23
N PRO A 433 64.97 1.74 -0.63
CA PRO A 433 65.36 2.72 -1.63
C PRO A 433 65.36 2.17 -3.07
N ALA A 434 64.88 3.05 -3.95
CA ALA A 434 65.26 3.34 -5.35
C ALA A 434 65.07 2.30 -6.48
N ALA A 435 64.25 2.71 -7.46
CA ALA A 435 64.17 2.25 -8.87
C ALA A 435 65.38 2.77 -9.70
N PRO A 436 65.59 2.51 -11.04
CA PRO A 436 64.65 2.09 -12.13
C PRO A 436 65.36 1.20 -13.24
N PRO A 437 65.05 1.18 -14.57
CA PRO A 437 63.80 1.41 -15.38
C PRO A 437 63.45 0.29 -16.43
N ALA A 438 62.21 0.40 -16.97
CA ALA A 438 61.68 0.19 -18.34
C ALA A 438 61.71 -1.16 -19.14
N VAL A 439 60.49 -1.67 -19.47
CA VAL A 439 59.84 -1.99 -20.81
C VAL A 439 60.60 -2.89 -21.85
N PRO A 440 60.01 -3.68 -22.81
CA PRO A 440 58.61 -4.13 -23.11
C PRO A 440 58.39 -5.65 -23.44
N ALA A 441 57.10 -6.02 -23.53
CA ALA A 441 56.38 -6.86 -24.53
C ALA A 441 56.81 -8.30 -24.96
N ALA A 442 55.75 -9.03 -25.38
CA ALA A 442 55.69 -10.22 -26.26
C ALA A 442 56.00 -11.58 -25.59
N VAL A 443 55.45 -12.74 -25.95
CA VAL A 443 54.44 -13.24 -26.92
C VAL A 443 54.27 -14.74 -26.58
N ALA A 444 53.13 -15.34 -26.97
CA ALA A 444 52.89 -16.79 -27.13
C ALA A 444 52.89 -17.65 -25.85
N GLY A 445 52.15 -18.74 -25.77
CA GLY A 445 51.36 -19.46 -26.76
C GLY A 445 50.67 -20.63 -26.05
N ALA A 446 49.63 -21.14 -26.69
CA ALA A 446 48.86 -22.31 -26.30
C ALA A 446 49.72 -23.52 -25.93
N ILE A 447 49.13 -24.48 -25.20
CA ILE A 447 48.97 -25.89 -25.62
C ILE A 447 48.38 -26.75 -24.47
N LEU A 448 47.30 -27.46 -24.83
CA LEU A 448 46.81 -28.79 -24.39
C LEU A 448 46.63 -29.04 -22.86
N GLY A 449 45.53 -29.61 -22.38
CA GLY A 449 44.65 -30.60 -22.98
C GLY A 449 44.64 -31.86 -22.09
N SER A 450 43.45 -32.43 -21.93
CA SER A 450 43.16 -33.82 -21.52
C SER A 450 42.99 -34.17 -20.02
N THR A 451 41.70 -34.24 -19.63
CA THR A 451 40.93 -35.42 -19.17
C THR A 451 41.34 -36.30 -17.98
N SER A 452 40.26 -36.67 -17.26
CA SER A 452 40.01 -37.87 -16.43
C SER A 452 40.41 -37.71 -14.95
N VAL A 453 39.54 -37.94 -13.96
CA VAL A 453 38.35 -38.80 -13.84
C VAL A 453 37.23 -38.09 -13.09
#